data_AF-A0A0G0NS17-F1
#
_entry.id   AF-A0A0G0NS17-F1
#
_cell.length_a   1.000
_cell.length_b   1.000
_cell.length_c   1.000
_cell.angle_alpha   90.00
_cell.angle_beta   90.00
_cell.angle_gamma   90.00
#
_symmetry.space_group_name_H-M   'P 1'
#
loop_
_entity.id
_entity.type
_entity.pdbx_description
1 polymer ?
#
loop_
_entity_poly.entity_id
_entity_poly.type
_entity_poly.pdbx_seq_one_letter_code
_entity_poly.pdbx_strand_id
1 'polypeptide(L)'
;MTTTEKIKNMLTWGFILWLVGYLASIILFFIVPKEYIGWVLSPLASVFTIWVLMKKVKRPELMCYFGTGLIWTIMAILLDYLFIVTLLKTGNSYYKHDVYLYYFLTFVLPMGVGYWKFKHKALDAELF
;
A
#
# COMPACT_ATOMS: atom_id res chain seq x y z
N MET A 1 -20.95 8.23 6.20
CA MET A 1 -20.25 6.94 6.05
C MET A 1 -20.16 6.29 7.42
N THR A 2 -20.75 5.11 7.57
CA THR A 2 -20.76 4.33 8.82
C THR A 2 -19.37 3.76 9.12
N THR A 3 -19.13 3.30 10.36
CA THR A 3 -17.86 2.66 10.75
C THR A 3 -17.57 1.42 9.90
N THR A 4 -18.59 0.62 9.61
CA THR A 4 -18.49 -0.58 8.76
C THR A 4 -18.06 -0.22 7.33
N GLU A 5 -18.63 0.83 6.74
CA GLU A 5 -18.24 1.30 5.41
C GLU A 5 -16.79 1.80 5.39
N LYS A 6 -16.33 2.46 6.46
CA LYS A 6 -14.94 2.94 6.57
C LYS A 6 -13.95 1.77 6.61
N ILE A 7 -14.24 0.73 7.38
CA ILE A 7 -13.42 -0.48 7.48
C ILE A 7 -13.42 -1.23 6.16
N LYS A 8 -14.60 -1.45 5.56
CA LYS A 8 -14.74 -2.09 4.25
C LYS A 8 -13.91 -1.37 3.19
N ASN A 9 -14.02 -0.04 3.11
CA ASN A 9 -13.22 0.76 2.19
C ASN A 9 -11.71 0.61 2.43
N MET A 10 -11.27 0.45 3.69
CA MET A 10 -9.87 0.21 4.02
C MET A 10 -9.37 -1.10 3.42
N LEU A 11 -10.08 -2.19 3.70
CA LEU A 11 -9.68 -3.54 3.31
C LEU A 11 -9.77 -3.68 1.80
N THR A 12 -10.84 -3.18 1.19
CA THR A 12 -11.04 -3.21 -0.26
C THR A 12 -9.92 -2.50 -1.00
N TRP A 13 -9.52 -1.29 -0.61
CA TRP A 13 -8.45 -0.59 -1.32
C TRP A 13 -7.08 -1.21 -1.11
N GLY A 14 -6.76 -1.67 0.11
CA GLY A 14 -5.49 -2.35 0.32
C GLY A 14 -5.41 -3.66 -0.48
N PHE A 15 -6.51 -4.41 -0.56
CA PHE A 15 -6.58 -5.62 -1.37
C PHE A 15 -6.45 -5.32 -2.87
N ILE A 16 -7.15 -4.30 -3.38
CA ILE A 16 -7.04 -3.88 -4.79
C ILE A 16 -5.62 -3.44 -5.12
N LEU A 17 -4.99 -2.64 -4.26
CA LEU A 17 -3.61 -2.18 -4.47
C LEU A 17 -2.63 -3.36 -4.50
N TRP A 18 -2.77 -4.31 -3.57
CA TRP A 18 -1.98 -5.53 -3.57
C TRP A 18 -2.21 -6.35 -4.84
N LEU A 19 -3.47 -6.58 -5.23
CA LEU A 19 -3.83 -7.37 -6.40
C LEU A 19 -3.29 -6.75 -7.70
N VAL A 20 -3.39 -5.43 -7.85
CA VAL A 20 -2.82 -4.72 -9.00
C VAL A 20 -1.31 -4.87 -9.03
N GLY A 21 -0.63 -4.74 -7.89
CA GLY A 21 0.82 -4.96 -7.79
C GLY A 21 1.21 -6.41 -8.14
N TYR A 22 0.48 -7.38 -7.63
CA TYR A 22 0.67 -8.81 -7.91
C TYR A 22 0.50 -9.13 -9.39
N LEU A 23 -0.56 -8.64 -10.04
CA LEU A 23 -0.76 -8.86 -11.47
C LEU A 23 0.29 -8.12 -12.32
N ALA A 24 0.66 -6.91 -11.93
CA ALA A 24 1.71 -6.14 -12.60
C ALA A 24 3.07 -6.84 -12.51
N SER A 25 3.40 -7.47 -11.37
CA SER A 25 4.67 -8.20 -11.21
C SER A 25 4.74 -9.42 -12.12
N ILE A 26 3.62 -10.13 -12.32
CA ILE A 26 3.52 -11.24 -13.27
C ILE A 26 3.77 -10.76 -14.69
N ILE A 27 3.21 -9.62 -15.09
CA ILE A 27 3.43 -9.04 -16.42
C ILE A 27 4.90 -8.62 -16.57
N LEU A 28 5.46 -7.92 -15.56
CA LEU A 28 6.85 -7.47 -15.56
C LEU A 28 7.85 -8.62 -15.63
N PHE A 29 7.51 -9.80 -15.13
CA PHE A 29 8.36 -10.99 -15.22
C PHE A 29 8.76 -11.34 -16.66
N PHE A 30 7.94 -11.01 -17.66
CA PHE A 30 8.24 -11.24 -19.07
C PHE A 30 9.07 -10.11 -19.72
N ILE A 31 9.28 -9.00 -19.02
CA ILE A 31 9.86 -7.77 -19.58
C ILE A 31 11.18 -7.42 -18.90
N VAL A 32 11.29 -7.68 -17.59
CA VAL A 32 12.39 -7.22 -16.72
C VAL A 32 13.02 -8.42 -16.00
N PRO A 33 14.36 -8.46 -15.82
CA PRO A 33 14.99 -9.51 -15.03
C PRO A 33 14.44 -9.56 -13.60
N LYS A 34 14.28 -10.77 -13.07
CA LYS A 34 13.61 -11.03 -11.78
C LYS A 34 14.19 -10.26 -10.59
N GLU A 35 15.48 -9.90 -10.64
CA GLU A 35 16.18 -9.16 -9.60
C GLU A 35 15.77 -7.68 -9.54
N TYR A 36 15.20 -7.14 -10.62
CA TYR A 36 14.84 -5.72 -10.72
C TYR A 36 13.33 -5.46 -10.70
N ILE A 37 12.49 -6.50 -10.72
CA ILE A 37 11.03 -6.34 -10.76
C ILE A 37 10.53 -5.50 -9.59
N GLY A 38 10.95 -5.79 -8.36
CA GLY A 38 10.52 -5.01 -7.19
C GLY A 38 10.98 -3.56 -7.27
N TRP A 39 12.23 -3.32 -7.68
CA TRP A 39 12.77 -1.96 -7.86
C TRP A 39 12.02 -1.13 -8.92
N VAL A 40 11.51 -1.76 -9.98
CA VAL A 40 10.70 -1.09 -11.00
C VAL A 40 9.25 -0.91 -10.54
N LEU A 41 8.68 -1.92 -9.89
CA LEU A 41 7.28 -1.93 -9.48
C LEU A 41 7.02 -1.00 -8.29
N SER A 42 7.89 -0.97 -7.29
CA SER A 42 7.68 -0.22 -6.04
C SER A 42 7.48 1.29 -6.25
N PRO A 43 8.25 2.01 -7.08
CA PRO A 43 8.01 3.42 -7.37
C PRO A 43 6.64 3.67 -8.02
N LEU A 44 6.27 2.84 -9.02
CA LEU A 44 4.99 2.96 -9.73
C LEU A 44 3.81 2.68 -8.79
N ALA A 45 3.91 1.61 -8.01
CA ALA A 45 2.93 1.26 -6.99
C ALA A 45 2.80 2.38 -5.95
N SER A 46 3.91 2.98 -5.50
CA SER A 46 3.90 4.06 -4.51
C SER A 46 3.14 5.29 -5.01
N VAL A 47 3.38 5.72 -6.26
CA VAL A 47 2.63 6.83 -6.89
C VAL A 47 1.14 6.51 -6.92
N PHE A 48 0.78 5.30 -7.33
CA PHE A 48 -0.62 4.87 -7.38
C PHE A 48 -1.25 4.79 -5.98
N THR A 49 -0.54 4.26 -4.99
CA THR A 49 -0.95 4.21 -3.59
C THR A 49 -1.18 5.62 -3.03
N ILE A 50 -0.28 6.57 -3.30
CA ILE A 50 -0.46 7.97 -2.91
C ILE A 50 -1.73 8.54 -3.54
N TRP A 51 -1.96 8.31 -4.84
CA TRP A 51 -3.18 8.76 -5.51
C TRP A 51 -4.46 8.17 -4.88
N VAL A 52 -4.48 6.87 -4.57
CA VAL A 52 -5.60 6.22 -3.87
C VAL A 52 -5.81 6.83 -2.48
N LEU A 53 -4.74 6.98 -1.70
CA LEU A 53 -4.79 7.58 -0.37
C LEU A 53 -5.32 9.02 -0.42
N MET A 54 -4.97 9.77 -1.47
CA MET A 54 -5.39 11.14 -1.68
C MET A 54 -6.87 11.25 -2.09
N LYS A 55 -7.29 10.49 -3.10
CA LYS A 55 -8.62 10.65 -3.72
C LYS A 55 -9.71 9.74 -3.14
N LYS A 56 -9.35 8.54 -2.67
CA LYS A 56 -10.32 7.48 -2.34
C LYS A 56 -10.39 7.19 -0.83
N VAL A 57 -9.29 7.34 -0.11
CA VAL A 57 -9.25 7.12 1.34
C VAL A 57 -9.46 8.43 2.10
N LYS A 58 -10.63 8.55 2.74
CA LYS A 58 -10.95 9.67 3.64
C LYS A 58 -11.13 9.15 5.06
N ARG A 59 -10.37 9.70 6.01
CA ARG A 59 -10.47 9.37 7.44
C ARG A 59 -10.68 10.63 8.27
N PRO A 60 -11.42 10.52 9.40
CA PRO A 60 -11.68 11.66 10.27
C PRO A 60 -10.49 12.02 11.17
N GLU A 61 -9.58 11.08 11.42
CA GLU A 61 -8.47 11.23 12.36
C GLU A 61 -7.14 10.74 11.77
N LEU A 62 -6.02 11.31 12.23
CA LEU A 62 -4.68 10.91 11.82
C LEU A 62 -4.36 9.46 12.24
N MET A 63 -4.81 9.04 13.44
CA MET A 63 -4.62 7.68 13.94
C MET A 63 -5.27 6.61 13.05
N CYS A 64 -6.35 6.96 12.34
CA CYS A 64 -6.95 6.05 11.37
C CYS A 64 -6.05 5.80 10.14
N TYR A 65 -5.20 6.77 9.77
CA TYR A 65 -4.21 6.59 8.70
C TYR A 65 -3.04 5.71 9.15
N PHE A 66 -2.60 5.83 10.41
CA PHE A 66 -1.66 4.89 11.01
C PHE A 66 -2.20 3.45 10.98
N GLY A 67 -3.43 3.25 11.47
CA GLY A 67 -4.09 1.95 11.43
C GLY A 67 -4.27 1.40 10.00
N THR A 68 -4.52 2.29 9.03
CA THR A 68 -4.57 1.91 7.60
C THR A 68 -3.23 1.36 7.12
N GLY A 69 -2.12 2.03 7.42
CA GLY A 69 -0.78 1.55 7.06
C GLY A 69 -0.44 0.21 7.71
N LEU A 70 -0.76 0.05 9.00
CA LEU A 70 -0.53 -1.21 9.70
C LEU A 70 -1.31 -2.38 9.07
N ILE A 71 -2.62 -2.19 8.85
CA ILE A 71 -3.48 -3.23 8.30
C ILE A 71 -3.09 -3.58 6.87
N TRP A 72 -2.76 -2.58 6.05
CA TRP A 72 -2.31 -2.82 4.67
C TRP A 72 -0.99 -3.59 4.63
N THR A 73 -0.07 -3.27 5.53
CA THR A 73 1.23 -3.97 5.61
C THR A 73 1.06 -5.42 6.04
N ILE A 74 0.26 -5.68 7.08
CA ILE A 74 -0.06 -7.04 7.51
C ILE A 74 -0.73 -7.81 6.37
N MET A 75 -1.70 -7.21 5.70
CA MET A 75 -2.39 -7.83 4.58
C MET A 75 -1.44 -8.13 3.41
N ALA A 76 -0.53 -7.22 3.07
CA ALA A 76 0.48 -7.44 2.04
C ALA A 76 1.39 -8.63 2.38
N ILE A 77 1.92 -8.69 3.60
CA ILE A 77 2.78 -9.79 4.07
C ILE A 77 2.04 -11.14 3.98
N LEU A 78 0.78 -11.19 4.46
CA LEU A 78 -0.01 -12.40 4.45
C LEU A 78 -0.33 -12.86 3.02
N LEU A 79 -0.74 -11.95 2.16
CA LEU A 79 -1.09 -12.28 0.77
C LEU A 79 0.16 -12.68 -0.03
N ASP A 80 1.29 -11.99 0.14
CA ASP A 80 2.56 -12.39 -0.50
C ASP A 80 3.00 -13.78 -0.04
N TYR A 81 2.91 -14.07 1.25
CA TYR A 81 3.28 -15.38 1.77
C TYR A 81 2.42 -16.50 1.17
N LEU A 82 1.11 -16.28 1.05
CA LEU A 82 0.18 -17.26 0.48
C LEU A 82 0.36 -17.41 -1.04
N PHE A 83 0.35 -16.29 -1.77
CA PHE A 83 0.29 -16.31 -3.24
C PHE A 83 1.64 -16.31 -3.94
N ILE A 84 2.72 -15.91 -3.27
CA ILE A 84 4.06 -15.84 -3.89
C ILE A 84 4.99 -16.86 -3.26
N VAL A 85 5.09 -16.89 -1.93
CA VAL A 85 6.00 -17.83 -1.25
C VAL A 85 5.48 -19.26 -1.37
N THR A 86 4.22 -19.48 -1.01
CA THR A 86 3.62 -20.82 -0.96
C THR A 86 3.20 -21.30 -2.36
N LEU A 87 2.40 -20.51 -3.08
CA LEU A 87 1.85 -20.92 -4.37
C LEU A 87 2.90 -21.02 -5.48
N LEU A 88 3.81 -20.05 -5.58
CA LEU A 88 4.87 -20.03 -6.61
C LEU A 88 6.17 -20.75 -6.15
N LYS A 89 6.17 -21.33 -4.95
CA LYS A 89 7.30 -22.11 -4.38
C LYS A 89 8.65 -21.39 -4.43
N THR A 90 8.63 -20.08 -4.17
CA THR A 90 9.84 -19.24 -4.22
C THR A 90 10.76 -19.43 -3.00
N GLY A 91 10.25 -20.02 -1.91
CA GLY A 91 11.01 -20.26 -0.68
C GLY A 91 11.62 -18.98 -0.09
N ASN A 92 12.80 -19.08 0.51
CA ASN A 92 13.49 -17.93 1.12
C ASN A 92 14.04 -16.91 0.09
N SER A 93 13.97 -17.21 -1.21
CA SER A 93 14.48 -16.30 -2.24
C SER A 93 13.58 -15.08 -2.48
N TYR A 94 12.34 -15.09 -1.98
CA TYR A 94 11.39 -13.99 -2.15
C TYR A 94 11.76 -12.76 -1.31
N TYR A 95 12.12 -12.97 -0.03
CA TYR A 95 12.36 -11.87 0.90
C TYR A 95 13.72 -11.21 0.63
N LYS A 96 13.65 -10.11 -0.13
CA LYS A 96 14.78 -9.29 -0.55
C LYS A 96 14.58 -7.84 -0.11
N HIS A 97 15.63 -7.02 -0.29
CA HIS A 97 15.63 -5.61 0.12
C HIS A 97 14.50 -4.79 -0.50
N ASP A 98 14.16 -5.02 -1.76
CA ASP A 98 13.04 -4.38 -2.46
C ASP A 98 11.69 -4.74 -1.85
N VAL A 99 11.50 -5.99 -1.41
CA VAL A 99 10.28 -6.43 -0.72
C VAL A 99 10.15 -5.79 0.67
N TYR A 100 11.24 -5.70 1.43
CA TYR A 100 11.24 -5.00 2.72
C TYR A 100 10.96 -3.50 2.57
N LEU A 101 11.53 -2.87 1.53
CA LEU A 101 11.24 -1.48 1.20
C LEU A 101 9.76 -1.31 0.84
N TYR A 102 9.19 -2.22 0.05
CA TYR A 102 7.76 -2.22 -0.26
C TYR A 102 6.88 -2.30 1.00
N TYR A 103 7.17 -3.19 1.95
CA TYR A 103 6.42 -3.25 3.21
C TYR A 103 6.56 -1.97 4.04
N PHE A 104 7.77 -1.43 4.11
CA PHE A 104 8.02 -0.17 4.79
C PHE A 104 7.24 0.99 4.16
N LEU A 105 7.23 1.11 2.83
CA LEU A 105 6.46 2.13 2.12
C LEU A 105 4.95 1.92 2.29
N THR A 106 4.47 0.68 2.28
CA THR A 106 3.06 0.36 2.53
C THR A 106 2.58 0.86 3.89
N PHE A 107 3.46 0.81 4.89
CA PHE A 107 3.21 1.35 6.22
C PHE A 107 3.30 2.88 6.27
N VAL A 108 4.36 3.47 5.69
CA VAL A 108 4.69 4.89 5.83
C VAL A 108 3.82 5.80 4.96
N LEU A 109 3.46 5.39 3.74
CA LEU A 109 2.70 6.23 2.82
C LEU A 109 1.33 6.67 3.38
N PRO A 110 0.51 5.78 4.00
CA PRO A 110 -0.73 6.20 4.65
C PRO A 110 -0.50 7.25 5.74
N MET A 111 0.54 7.10 6.56
CA MET A 111 0.88 8.07 7.60
C MET A 111 1.27 9.42 7.01
N GLY A 112 2.16 9.44 6.00
CA GLY A 112 2.60 10.66 5.34
C GLY A 112 1.46 11.41 4.66
N VAL A 113 0.60 10.70 3.92
CA VAL A 113 -0.58 11.31 3.29
C VAL A 113 -1.59 11.79 4.33
N GLY A 114 -1.81 11.00 5.39
CA GLY A 114 -2.65 11.41 6.52
C GLY A 114 -2.17 12.72 7.13
N TYR A 115 -0.89 12.79 7.51
CA TYR A 115 -0.28 13.99 8.07
C TYR A 115 -0.43 15.21 7.16
N TRP A 116 -0.13 15.03 5.86
CA TRP A 116 -0.29 16.09 4.86
C TRP A 116 -1.74 16.61 4.79
N LYS A 117 -2.74 15.72 4.76
CA LYS A 117 -4.16 16.09 4.72
C LYS A 117 -4.60 16.85 5.97
N PHE A 118 -4.16 16.42 7.15
CA PHE A 118 -4.52 17.08 8.41
C PHE A 118 -3.92 18.48 8.49
N LYS A 119 -2.66 18.64 8.10
CA LYS A 119 -2.00 19.94 8.06
C LYS A 119 -2.72 20.93 7.13
N HIS A 120 -3.12 20.49 5.92
CA HIS A 120 -3.81 21.38 4.97
C HIS A 120 -5.23 21.73 5.41
N LYS A 121 -5.96 20.79 6.02
CA LYS A 121 -7.27 21.08 6.58
C LYS A 121 -7.22 22.10 7.73
N ALA A 122 -6.15 22.07 8.53
CA ALA A 122 -5.93 23.05 9.58
C ALA A 122 -5.61 24.45 9.00
N LEU A 123 -4.75 24.52 7.97
CA LEU A 123 -4.45 25.78 7.26
C LEU A 123 -5.70 26.42 6.64
N ASP A 124 -6.59 25.63 6.04
CA ASP A 124 -7.85 26.14 5.49
C ASP A 124 -8.80 26.68 6.59
N ALA A 125 -8.68 26.22 7.83
CA ALA A 125 -9.53 26.65 8.95
C ALA A 125 -9.01 27.91 9.67
N GLU A 126 -7.72 28.25 9.53
CA GLU A 126 -7.09 29.46 10.09
C GLU A 126 -7.20 30.68 9.17
N LEU A 127 -7.64 30.50 7.92
CA LEU A 127 -7.80 31.54 6.90
C LEU A 127 -9.22 32.15 6.85
N PHE A 128 -10.09 31.82 7.79
CA PHE A 128 -11.45 32.36 7.97
C PHE A 128 -11.66 32.82 9.42
#